data_AF-A0A7X1ZQY5-F1
#
_entry.id   AF-A0A7X1ZQY5-F1
#
_cell.length_a   1.000
_cell.length_b   1.000
_cell.length_c   1.000
_cell.angle_alpha   90.00
_cell.angle_beta   90.00
_cell.angle_gamma   90.00
#
_symmetry.space_group_name_H-M   'P 1'
#
loop_
_entity.id
_entity.type
_entity.pdbx_description
1 polymer ?
#
loop_
_entity_poly.entity_id
_entity_poly.type
_entity_poly.pdbx_seq_one_letter_code
_entity_poly.pdbx_strand_id
1 'polypeptide(L)'
;MAQYIAASSLLHCLDGWGYLGRSIDCHTRGDADSARHMGYYAELRAAMSILATEGIGVFDTRHFVVISPRECRELTSPRGRTHRITWIILKNWADSQISADLLGEIITPGGEILKKWLSIFGATLHPVGIKWLNEWGLDLKRLSEDRDARNEASYRPTRLIHRNPLNTTLAASFLYNLWDMTEPSGSSRFEKLDSHLLRLSLSNAYKGMRKLPGGFQGKIEVLLNALSISGFDKERWKRFLMEREEAAIIREASGTVTVNHPRHHIQVISRGALLLRIATGACARLLRDCEIDRTHLEFWWRPLGEERGFWTPGAEPDYLTDLWLDVKGVLDDEPGWEDTNSSSFPDWWKSRPKEFAVLGECERIGLWGLEL
;
A
#
# COMPACT_ATOMS: atom_id res chain seq x y z
N MET A 1 -8.18 7.58 -26.01
CA MET A 1 -8.57 7.86 -24.60
C MET A 1 -8.56 6.58 -23.76
N ALA A 2 -9.36 5.55 -24.09
CA ALA A 2 -9.37 4.29 -23.32
C ALA A 2 -7.97 3.66 -23.13
N GLN A 3 -7.18 3.59 -24.20
CA GLN A 3 -5.78 3.12 -24.15
C GLN A 3 -4.90 3.94 -23.19
N TYR A 4 -5.09 5.26 -23.14
CA TYR A 4 -4.38 6.11 -22.21
C TYR A 4 -4.78 5.80 -20.76
N ILE A 5 -6.08 5.65 -20.49
CA ILE A 5 -6.58 5.32 -19.15
C ILE A 5 -6.00 3.99 -18.69
N ALA A 6 -6.06 2.96 -19.55
CA ALA A 6 -5.47 1.66 -19.26
C ALA A 6 -3.97 1.76 -18.95
N ALA A 7 -3.18 2.42 -19.82
CA ALA A 7 -1.74 2.61 -19.58
C ALA A 7 -1.45 3.43 -18.31
N SER A 8 -2.27 4.43 -18.00
CA SER A 8 -2.10 5.30 -16.83
C SER A 8 -2.26 4.56 -15.51
N SER A 9 -2.92 3.39 -15.48
CA SER A 9 -3.07 2.58 -14.26
C SER A 9 -1.71 2.15 -13.69
N LEU A 10 -0.87 1.56 -14.53
CA LEU A 10 0.49 1.11 -14.20
C LEU A 10 1.40 2.28 -13.89
N LEU A 11 1.36 3.33 -14.72
CA LEU A 11 2.22 4.51 -14.53
C LEU A 11 1.89 5.23 -13.22
N HIS A 12 0.61 5.42 -12.89
CA HIS A 12 0.22 5.98 -11.59
C HIS A 12 0.60 5.08 -10.43
N CYS A 13 0.48 3.75 -10.58
CA CYS A 13 0.92 2.81 -9.54
C CYS A 13 2.41 2.98 -9.23
N LEU A 14 3.26 2.95 -10.26
CA LEU A 14 4.71 3.06 -10.09
C LEU A 14 5.16 4.45 -9.63
N ASP A 15 4.56 5.52 -10.17
CA ASP A 15 4.78 6.88 -9.68
C ASP A 15 4.46 6.98 -8.18
N GLY A 16 3.36 6.34 -7.75
CA GLY A 16 2.93 6.33 -6.37
C GLY A 16 3.95 5.66 -5.44
N TRP A 17 4.48 4.50 -5.83
CA TRP A 17 5.59 3.86 -5.13
C TRP A 17 6.83 4.77 -5.09
N GLY A 18 7.15 5.48 -6.17
CA GLY A 18 8.24 6.44 -6.17
C GLY A 18 8.03 7.64 -5.25
N TYR A 19 6.79 8.13 -5.10
CA TYR A 19 6.49 9.15 -4.09
C TYR A 19 6.60 8.60 -2.67
N LEU A 20 6.22 7.34 -2.44
CA LEU A 20 6.40 6.68 -1.15
C LEU A 20 7.90 6.56 -0.80
N GLY A 21 8.74 6.19 -1.76
CA GLY A 21 10.19 6.11 -1.61
C GLY A 21 10.82 7.45 -1.22
N ARG A 22 10.46 8.52 -1.93
CA ARG A 22 10.87 9.89 -1.58
C ARG A 22 10.35 10.33 -0.21
N SER A 23 9.18 9.84 0.19
CA SER A 23 8.65 10.09 1.54
C SER A 23 9.47 9.39 2.62
N ILE A 24 9.95 8.17 2.36
CA ILE A 24 10.88 7.45 3.26
C ILE A 24 12.20 8.21 3.36
N ASP A 25 12.73 8.70 2.24
CA ASP A 25 13.94 9.52 2.24
C ASP A 25 13.81 10.78 3.12
N CYS A 26 12.69 11.48 3.04
CA CYS A 26 12.43 12.61 3.93
C CYS A 26 12.29 12.15 5.39
N HIS A 27 11.65 11.00 5.62
CA HIS A 27 11.49 10.41 6.95
C HIS A 27 12.83 10.08 7.62
N THR A 28 13.77 9.47 6.91
CA THR A 28 15.10 9.11 7.43
C THR A 28 16.00 10.32 7.71
N ARG A 29 15.63 11.50 7.20
CA ARG A 29 16.28 12.79 7.47
C ARG A 29 15.57 13.61 8.57
N GLY A 30 14.48 13.09 9.14
CA GLY A 30 13.66 13.80 10.13
C GLY A 30 12.83 14.95 9.55
N ASP A 31 12.66 15.02 8.22
CA ASP A 31 11.85 16.02 7.54
C ASP A 31 10.40 15.54 7.40
N ALA A 32 9.66 15.64 8.51
CA ALA A 32 8.28 15.17 8.59
C ALA A 32 7.32 15.90 7.64
N ASP A 33 7.56 17.17 7.31
CA ASP A 33 6.69 17.95 6.44
C ASP A 33 6.86 17.52 4.97
N SER A 34 8.10 17.37 4.50
CA SER A 34 8.36 16.84 3.16
C SER A 34 7.93 15.38 3.04
N ALA A 35 8.13 14.57 4.09
CA ALA A 35 7.63 13.20 4.13
C ALA A 35 6.10 13.16 4.00
N ARG A 36 5.38 13.94 4.81
CA ARG A 36 3.91 14.03 4.71
C ARG A 36 3.46 14.45 3.30
N HIS A 37 4.13 15.45 2.73
CA HIS A 37 3.82 15.95 1.39
C HIS A 37 3.94 14.85 0.33
N MET A 38 5.06 14.11 0.32
CA MET A 38 5.30 13.03 -0.64
C MET A 38 4.38 11.83 -0.39
N GLY A 39 4.16 11.45 0.87
CA GLY A 39 3.20 10.41 1.25
C GLY A 39 1.78 10.69 0.73
N TYR A 40 1.32 11.95 0.80
CA TYR A 40 0.02 12.33 0.24
C TYR A 40 -0.06 12.16 -1.28
N TYR A 41 1.03 12.43 -2.01
CA TYR A 41 1.08 12.17 -3.45
C TYR A 41 1.11 10.67 -3.78
N ALA A 42 1.73 9.85 -2.92
CA ALA A 42 1.63 8.40 -3.02
C ALA A 42 0.18 7.93 -2.88
N GLU A 43 -0.57 8.41 -1.88
CA GLU A 43 -2.00 8.13 -1.70
C GLU A 43 -2.80 8.52 -2.95
N LEU A 44 -2.58 9.73 -3.47
CA LEU A 44 -3.30 10.23 -4.65
C LEU A 44 -3.00 9.39 -5.90
N ARG A 45 -1.74 9.04 -6.12
CA ARG A 45 -1.33 8.23 -7.27
C ARG A 45 -1.90 6.82 -7.20
N ALA A 46 -1.89 6.19 -6.02
CA ALA A 46 -2.57 4.92 -5.80
C ALA A 46 -4.07 5.01 -6.11
N ALA A 47 -4.75 6.06 -5.62
CA ALA A 47 -6.16 6.31 -5.90
C ALA A 47 -6.45 6.44 -7.40
N MET A 48 -5.65 7.23 -8.13
CA MET A 48 -5.80 7.39 -9.57
C MET A 48 -5.53 6.08 -10.33
N SER A 49 -4.57 5.27 -9.88
CA SER A 49 -4.29 3.96 -10.46
C SER A 49 -5.48 3.01 -10.29
N ILE A 50 -6.05 2.89 -9.08
CA ILE A 50 -7.26 2.08 -8.81
C ILE A 50 -8.42 2.54 -9.70
N LEU A 51 -8.67 3.85 -9.80
CA LEU A 51 -9.75 4.36 -10.64
C LEU A 51 -9.50 4.05 -12.12
N ALA A 52 -8.25 4.13 -12.59
CA ALA A 52 -7.88 3.81 -13.96
C ALA A 52 -8.08 2.32 -14.30
N THR A 53 -7.82 1.40 -13.37
CA THR A 53 -8.10 -0.04 -13.59
C THR A 53 -9.61 -0.31 -13.72
N GLU A 54 -10.44 0.54 -13.12
CA GLU A 54 -11.90 0.53 -13.24
C GLU A 54 -12.42 1.36 -14.43
N GLY A 55 -11.53 1.79 -15.33
CA GLY A 55 -11.89 2.54 -16.54
C GLY A 55 -12.20 4.02 -16.29
N ILE A 56 -11.83 4.58 -15.15
CA ILE A 56 -12.06 6.00 -14.81
C ILE A 56 -10.73 6.78 -14.90
N GLY A 57 -10.64 7.67 -15.89
CA GLY A 57 -9.51 8.58 -16.06
C GLY A 57 -9.76 9.93 -15.40
N VAL A 58 -8.95 10.28 -14.39
CA VAL A 58 -8.99 11.60 -13.73
C VAL A 58 -7.85 12.47 -14.27
N PHE A 59 -8.18 13.59 -14.92
CA PHE A 59 -7.19 14.57 -15.39
C PHE A 59 -7.31 15.88 -14.61
N ASP A 60 -6.75 16.98 -15.12
CA ASP A 60 -6.76 18.28 -14.45
C ASP A 60 -8.18 18.78 -14.16
N THR A 61 -8.93 19.07 -15.23
CA THR A 61 -10.30 19.62 -15.14
C THR A 61 -11.35 18.82 -15.91
N ARG A 62 -10.94 17.84 -16.72
CA ARG A 62 -11.81 16.96 -17.49
C ARG A 62 -11.57 15.52 -17.07
N HIS A 63 -12.62 14.76 -16.83
CA HIS A 63 -12.51 13.37 -16.37
C HIS A 63 -13.30 12.48 -17.32
N PHE A 64 -12.88 11.24 -17.49
CA PHE A 64 -13.45 10.34 -18.48
C PHE A 64 -13.77 8.99 -17.86
N VAL A 65 -14.80 8.33 -18.37
CA VAL A 65 -15.13 6.94 -18.06
C VAL A 65 -15.15 6.14 -19.35
N VAL A 66 -14.57 4.95 -19.33
CA VAL A 66 -14.66 3.97 -20.41
C VAL A 66 -16.03 3.32 -20.34
N ILE A 67 -16.83 3.47 -21.39
CA ILE A 67 -18.17 2.86 -21.50
C ILE A 67 -18.10 1.56 -22.30
N SER A 68 -17.21 1.52 -23.29
CA SER A 68 -16.93 0.34 -24.11
C SER A 68 -15.49 0.40 -24.63
N PRO A 69 -14.93 -0.68 -25.22
CA PRO A 69 -13.56 -0.69 -25.72
C PRO A 69 -13.22 0.45 -26.71
N ARG A 70 -14.22 1.03 -27.38
CA ARG A 70 -14.05 2.12 -28.36
C ARG A 70 -14.65 3.44 -27.91
N GLU A 71 -15.29 3.50 -26.74
CA GLU A 71 -16.05 4.67 -26.31
C GLU A 71 -15.63 5.11 -24.91
N CYS A 72 -15.21 6.37 -24.81
CA CYS A 72 -15.05 7.06 -23.55
C CYS A 72 -16.02 8.24 -23.50
N ARG A 73 -16.63 8.46 -22.34
CA ARG A 73 -17.51 9.60 -22.09
C ARG A 73 -16.88 10.52 -21.08
N GLU A 74 -16.91 11.82 -21.33
CA GLU A 74 -16.51 12.83 -20.35
C GLU A 74 -17.53 12.89 -19.21
N LEU A 75 -17.05 12.94 -17.97
CA LEU A 75 -17.89 13.18 -16.80
C LEU A 75 -18.30 14.65 -16.79
N THR A 76 -19.59 14.91 -16.98
CA THR A 76 -20.15 16.27 -16.97
C THR A 76 -20.30 16.84 -15.57
N SER A 77 -20.35 15.98 -14.55
CA SER A 77 -20.39 16.31 -13.13
C SER A 77 -19.92 15.09 -12.30
N PRO A 78 -19.16 15.28 -11.20
CA PRO A 78 -18.63 16.54 -10.70
C PRO A 78 -17.45 17.07 -11.54
N ARG A 79 -17.46 18.38 -11.84
CA ARG A 79 -16.27 19.10 -12.35
C ARG A 79 -15.39 19.52 -11.18
N GLY A 80 -14.07 19.48 -11.34
CA GLY A 80 -13.17 19.97 -10.31
C GLY A 80 -11.71 19.68 -10.59
N ARG A 81 -10.82 20.16 -9.71
CA ARG A 81 -9.39 19.83 -9.75
C ARG A 81 -9.18 18.37 -9.36
N THR A 82 -8.20 17.72 -10.00
CA THR A 82 -7.80 16.31 -9.84
C THR A 82 -7.99 15.77 -8.42
N HIS A 83 -7.33 16.35 -7.41
CA HIS A 83 -7.40 15.85 -6.03
C HIS A 83 -8.82 15.69 -5.49
N ARG A 84 -9.67 16.71 -5.67
CA ARG A 84 -11.03 16.68 -5.11
C ARG A 84 -11.87 15.60 -5.78
N ILE A 85 -11.75 15.48 -7.10
CA ILE A 85 -12.54 14.52 -7.87
C ILE A 85 -12.07 13.09 -7.62
N THR A 86 -10.75 12.85 -7.58
CA THR A 86 -10.20 11.53 -7.23
C THR A 86 -10.80 11.00 -5.94
N TRP A 87 -10.82 11.80 -4.87
CA TRP A 87 -11.33 11.35 -3.58
C TRP A 87 -12.84 11.13 -3.55
N ILE A 88 -13.61 11.97 -4.25
CA ILE A 88 -15.06 11.78 -4.37
C ILE A 88 -15.37 10.47 -5.08
N ILE A 89 -14.72 10.21 -6.22
CA ILE A 89 -14.96 9.00 -7.00
C ILE A 89 -14.48 7.78 -6.21
N LEU A 90 -13.27 7.83 -5.64
CA LEU A 90 -12.72 6.69 -4.89
C LEU A 90 -13.59 6.33 -3.68
N LYS A 91 -14.18 7.30 -2.98
CA LYS A 91 -15.14 7.03 -1.91
C LYS A 91 -16.38 6.29 -2.42
N ASN A 92 -16.96 6.74 -3.54
CA ASN A 92 -18.11 6.05 -4.14
C ASN A 92 -17.74 4.63 -4.62
N TRP A 93 -16.55 4.47 -5.21
CA TRP A 93 -16.03 3.16 -5.59
C TRP A 93 -15.87 2.25 -4.36
N ALA A 94 -15.31 2.75 -3.27
CA ALA A 94 -15.09 1.99 -2.05
C ALA A 94 -16.38 1.45 -1.44
N ASP A 95 -17.47 2.20 -1.53
CA ASP A 95 -18.80 1.80 -1.05
C ASP A 95 -19.51 0.78 -1.98
N SER A 96 -18.96 0.48 -3.16
CA SER A 96 -19.57 -0.39 -4.16
C SER A 96 -19.29 -1.89 -3.92
N GLN A 97 -20.08 -2.76 -4.54
CA GLN A 97 -19.79 -4.20 -4.55
C GLN A 97 -18.54 -4.54 -5.38
N ILE A 98 -18.23 -3.73 -6.40
CA ILE A 98 -17.07 -3.91 -7.29
C ILE A 98 -15.75 -3.81 -6.49
N SER A 99 -15.63 -2.84 -5.58
CA SER A 99 -14.45 -2.72 -4.72
C SER A 99 -14.28 -3.94 -3.82
N ALA A 100 -15.39 -4.45 -3.26
CA ALA A 100 -15.38 -5.63 -2.41
C ALA A 100 -14.96 -6.88 -3.19
N ASP A 101 -15.45 -7.06 -4.42
CA ASP A 101 -15.02 -8.17 -5.27
C ASP A 101 -13.53 -8.05 -5.64
N LEU A 102 -13.07 -6.85 -6.04
CA LEU A 102 -11.66 -6.61 -6.33
C LEU A 102 -10.76 -6.96 -5.14
N LEU A 103 -11.04 -6.39 -3.96
CA LEU A 103 -10.27 -6.67 -2.73
C LEU A 103 -10.26 -8.17 -2.39
N GLY A 104 -11.38 -8.85 -2.66
CA GLY A 104 -11.54 -10.28 -2.37
C GLY A 104 -10.69 -11.17 -3.27
N GLU A 105 -10.35 -10.69 -4.46
CA GLU A 105 -9.55 -11.40 -5.47
C GLU A 105 -8.06 -11.09 -5.35
N ILE A 106 -7.68 -9.83 -5.09
CA ILE A 106 -6.27 -9.40 -5.14
C ILE A 106 -5.48 -9.65 -3.84
N ILE A 107 -6.18 -9.86 -2.71
CA ILE A 107 -5.57 -10.18 -1.42
C ILE A 107 -5.51 -11.70 -1.28
N THR A 108 -4.32 -12.26 -1.13
CA THR A 108 -4.03 -13.70 -1.32
C THR A 108 -3.23 -14.33 -0.17
N PRO A 109 -3.69 -14.23 1.09
CA PRO A 109 -3.03 -14.83 2.25
C PRO A 109 -2.91 -16.35 2.10
N GLY A 110 -1.71 -16.89 2.28
CA GLY A 110 -1.43 -18.30 2.08
C GLY A 110 -1.57 -18.75 0.63
N GLY A 111 -1.57 -17.82 -0.33
CA GLY A 111 -1.79 -18.09 -1.75
C GLY A 111 -3.25 -18.34 -2.13
N GLU A 112 -4.20 -18.05 -1.23
CA GLU A 112 -5.63 -18.26 -1.44
C GLU A 112 -6.38 -16.94 -1.33
N ILE A 113 -7.36 -16.70 -2.21
CA ILE A 113 -8.05 -15.42 -2.30
C ILE A 113 -8.87 -15.12 -1.04
N LEU A 114 -8.81 -13.89 -0.55
CA LEU A 114 -9.50 -13.44 0.68
C LEU A 114 -11.01 -13.76 0.65
N LYS A 115 -11.64 -13.70 -0.53
CA LYS A 115 -13.04 -14.04 -0.72
C LYS A 115 -13.37 -15.47 -0.25
N LYS A 116 -12.49 -16.44 -0.52
CA LYS A 116 -12.69 -17.84 -0.10
C LYS A 116 -12.58 -17.99 1.41
N TRP A 117 -11.57 -17.36 2.02
CA TRP A 117 -11.41 -17.33 3.48
C TRP A 117 -12.66 -16.80 4.19
N LEU A 118 -13.18 -15.67 3.73
CA LEU A 118 -14.37 -15.05 4.33
C LEU A 118 -15.63 -15.87 4.08
N SER A 119 -15.79 -16.45 2.88
CA SER A 119 -16.90 -17.33 2.58
C SER A 119 -16.96 -18.53 3.52
N ILE A 120 -15.84 -19.21 3.76
CA ILE A 120 -15.75 -20.33 4.71
C ILE A 120 -16.03 -19.86 6.14
N PHE A 121 -15.53 -18.68 6.52
CA PHE A 121 -15.80 -18.10 7.83
C PHE A 121 -17.28 -17.71 8.04
N GLY A 122 -18.05 -17.59 6.96
CA GLY A 122 -19.45 -17.14 6.95
C GLY A 122 -19.60 -15.62 6.99
N ALA A 123 -18.66 -14.90 6.37
CA ALA A 123 -18.63 -13.45 6.30
C ALA A 123 -18.63 -12.95 4.84
N THR A 124 -19.12 -11.73 4.63
CA THR A 124 -19.01 -11.01 3.35
C THR A 124 -17.91 -9.95 3.45
N LEU A 125 -17.21 -9.71 2.34
CA LEU A 125 -16.11 -8.74 2.32
C LEU A 125 -16.62 -7.29 2.28
N HIS A 126 -17.79 -7.02 1.73
CA HIS A 126 -18.28 -5.65 1.54
C HIS A 126 -18.28 -4.79 2.83
N PRO A 127 -18.85 -5.24 3.98
CA PRO A 127 -18.79 -4.47 5.22
C PRO A 127 -17.37 -4.31 5.80
N VAL A 128 -16.49 -5.27 5.53
CA VAL A 128 -15.10 -5.28 6.04
C VAL A 128 -14.21 -4.38 5.19
N GLY A 129 -14.29 -4.48 3.87
CA GLY A 129 -13.52 -3.69 2.91
C GLY A 129 -13.89 -2.22 2.96
N ILE A 130 -15.18 -1.87 3.08
CA ILE A 130 -15.62 -0.49 3.30
C ILE A 130 -14.98 0.08 4.56
N LYS A 131 -14.93 -0.71 5.64
CA LYS A 131 -14.35 -0.26 6.89
C LYS A 131 -12.86 0.05 6.73
N TRP A 132 -12.10 -0.84 6.08
CA TRP A 132 -10.68 -0.60 5.78
C TRP A 132 -10.45 0.64 4.97
N LEU A 133 -11.17 0.76 3.86
CA LEU A 133 -11.00 1.87 2.94
C LEU A 133 -11.33 3.19 3.64
N ASN A 134 -12.39 3.25 4.46
CA ASN A 134 -12.69 4.42 5.27
C ASN A 134 -11.60 4.70 6.34
N GLU A 135 -11.15 3.68 7.07
CA GLU A 135 -10.12 3.79 8.11
C GLU A 135 -8.73 4.15 7.54
N TRP A 136 -8.41 3.77 6.32
CA TRP A 136 -7.13 4.06 5.65
C TRP A 136 -7.18 5.31 4.77
N GLY A 137 -8.09 6.23 5.07
CA GLY A 137 -8.06 7.57 4.48
C GLY A 137 -9.06 7.80 3.37
N LEU A 138 -10.18 7.08 3.28
CA LEU A 138 -11.33 7.54 2.47
C LEU A 138 -12.34 8.38 3.24
N ASP A 139 -12.06 8.67 4.51
CA ASP A 139 -12.72 9.77 5.21
C ASP A 139 -12.31 11.10 4.55
N LEU A 140 -13.25 11.71 3.82
CA LEU A 140 -13.08 13.00 3.15
C LEU A 140 -12.63 14.12 4.10
N LYS A 141 -12.98 14.04 5.40
CA LYS A 141 -12.50 14.99 6.40
C LYS A 141 -11.00 14.83 6.62
N ARG A 142 -10.54 13.60 6.83
CA ARG A 142 -9.12 13.26 7.00
C ARG A 142 -8.31 13.61 5.77
N LEU A 143 -8.80 13.29 4.58
CA LEU A 143 -8.17 13.69 3.31
C LEU A 143 -8.12 15.21 3.12
N SER A 144 -9.10 15.94 3.64
CA SER A 144 -9.05 17.40 3.68
C SER A 144 -7.94 17.87 4.61
N GLU A 145 -7.83 17.30 5.81
CA GLU A 145 -6.77 17.61 6.78
C GLU A 145 -5.38 17.30 6.22
N ASP A 146 -5.19 16.14 5.59
CA ASP A 146 -3.93 15.75 4.93
C ASP A 146 -3.61 16.68 3.76
N ARG A 147 -4.60 17.04 2.94
CA ARG A 147 -4.43 18.00 1.85
C ARG A 147 -4.03 19.37 2.39
N ASP A 148 -4.65 19.81 3.47
CA ASP A 148 -4.38 21.12 4.05
C ASP A 148 -2.99 21.14 4.73
N ALA A 149 -2.61 20.05 5.39
CA ALA A 149 -1.26 19.82 5.91
C ALA A 149 -0.21 19.76 4.81
N ARG A 150 -0.53 19.13 3.67
CA ARG A 150 0.30 19.11 2.47
C ARG A 150 0.45 20.52 1.89
N ASN A 151 -0.64 21.28 1.81
CA ASN A 151 -0.61 22.67 1.33
C ASN A 151 0.22 23.56 2.25
N GLU A 152 0.14 23.35 3.56
CA GLU A 152 1.03 24.02 4.51
C GLU A 152 2.50 23.70 4.21
N ALA A 153 2.86 22.43 4.05
CA ALA A 153 4.21 22.02 3.70
C ALA A 153 4.71 22.58 2.35
N SER A 154 3.80 22.81 1.39
CA SER A 154 4.12 23.34 0.05
C SER A 154 4.23 24.85 -0.04
N TYR A 155 3.33 25.57 0.63
CA TYR A 155 3.15 27.02 0.42
C TYR A 155 3.63 27.86 1.60
N ARG A 156 3.84 27.27 2.78
CA ARG A 156 4.33 28.01 3.96
C ARG A 156 5.80 27.68 4.23
N PRO A 157 6.60 28.65 4.69
CA PRO A 157 7.94 28.37 5.21
C PRO A 157 7.84 27.45 6.45
N THR A 158 8.11 26.16 6.27
CA THR A 158 7.96 25.12 7.31
C THR A 158 8.96 25.26 8.46
N ARG A 159 10.08 25.96 8.24
CA ARG A 159 11.13 26.17 9.25
C ARG A 159 10.87 27.34 10.21
N LEU A 160 9.80 28.11 10.01
CA LEU A 160 9.35 29.12 10.98
C LEU A 160 8.56 28.51 12.14
N ILE A 161 8.02 27.29 11.97
CA ILE A 161 7.28 26.56 13.00
C ILE A 161 8.12 25.35 13.39
N HIS A 162 8.63 25.34 14.62
CA HIS A 162 9.38 24.19 15.11
C HIS A 162 8.42 23.01 15.37
N ARG A 163 8.70 21.86 14.77
CA ARG A 163 7.97 20.61 15.03
C ARG A 163 8.87 19.65 15.81
N ASN A 164 8.28 18.95 16.77
CA ASN A 164 8.97 17.87 17.46
C ASN A 164 9.14 16.70 16.48
N PRO A 165 10.38 16.25 16.21
CA PRO A 165 10.60 15.12 15.32
C PRO A 165 10.23 13.81 16.03
N LEU A 166 9.97 12.76 15.24
CA LEU A 166 9.85 11.40 15.77
C LEU A 166 11.22 10.95 16.31
N ASN A 167 11.27 10.16 17.38
CA ASN A 167 12.54 9.58 17.83
C ASN A 167 13.11 8.61 16.75
N THR A 168 14.43 8.58 16.57
CA THR A 168 15.15 7.76 15.59
C THR A 168 14.90 6.26 15.76
N THR A 169 14.78 5.72 16.98
CA THR A 169 14.41 4.33 17.24
C THR A 169 13.02 4.01 16.68
N LEU A 170 12.04 4.89 16.91
CA LEU A 170 10.69 4.72 16.36
C LEU A 170 10.67 4.88 14.83
N ALA A 171 11.53 5.74 14.29
CA ALA A 171 11.69 5.91 12.85
C ALA A 171 12.28 4.65 12.19
N ALA A 172 13.35 4.11 12.77
CA ALA A 172 14.00 2.88 12.36
C ALA A 172 13.02 1.70 12.40
N SER A 173 12.32 1.51 13.53
CA SER A 173 11.32 0.47 13.68
C SER A 173 10.18 0.61 12.66
N PHE A 174 9.70 1.82 12.40
CA PHE A 174 8.68 2.03 11.37
C PHE A 174 9.18 1.64 9.97
N LEU A 175 10.39 2.06 9.62
CA LEU A 175 11.00 1.76 8.31
C LEU A 175 11.20 0.25 8.11
N TYR A 176 11.74 -0.44 9.11
CA TYR A 176 11.89 -1.89 9.09
C TYR A 176 10.54 -2.58 8.88
N ASN A 177 9.54 -2.23 9.70
CA ASN A 177 8.21 -2.83 9.63
C ASN A 177 7.53 -2.58 8.28
N LEU A 178 7.74 -1.42 7.65
CA LEU A 178 7.20 -1.13 6.33
C LEU A 178 7.74 -2.11 5.27
N TRP A 179 9.06 -2.27 5.21
CA TRP A 179 9.70 -3.15 4.23
C TRP A 179 9.42 -4.63 4.52
N ASP A 180 9.45 -5.04 5.79
CA ASP A 180 9.10 -6.38 6.24
C ASP A 180 7.68 -6.78 5.78
N MET A 181 6.71 -5.86 5.90
CA MET A 181 5.33 -6.12 5.46
C MET A 181 5.21 -6.25 3.93
N THR A 182 6.14 -5.68 3.17
CA THR A 182 6.12 -5.72 1.69
C THR A 182 7.03 -6.79 1.09
N GLU A 183 7.63 -7.64 1.93
CA GLU A 183 8.49 -8.73 1.47
C GLU A 183 7.73 -9.68 0.52
N PRO A 184 8.25 -9.93 -0.70
CA PRO A 184 7.76 -11.00 -1.55
C PRO A 184 8.21 -12.35 -0.96
N SER A 185 7.29 -13.07 -0.31
CA SER A 185 7.62 -14.33 0.40
C SER A 185 6.48 -15.35 0.33
N GLY A 186 6.81 -16.63 0.53
CA GLY A 186 5.82 -17.69 0.59
C GLY A 186 5.09 -17.88 -0.75
N SER A 187 3.77 -17.88 -0.72
CA SER A 187 2.90 -18.13 -1.88
C SER A 187 2.29 -16.86 -2.49
N SER A 188 2.63 -15.67 -1.98
CA SER A 188 2.15 -14.38 -2.48
C SER A 188 3.23 -13.31 -2.41
N ARG A 189 3.19 -12.32 -3.31
CA ARG A 189 4.18 -11.22 -3.31
C ARG A 189 4.00 -10.23 -2.16
N PHE A 190 2.96 -10.41 -1.34
CA PHE A 190 2.66 -9.60 -0.16
C PHE A 190 2.13 -10.46 1.01
N GLU A 191 2.62 -11.70 1.13
CA GLU A 191 2.10 -12.71 2.06
C GLU A 191 1.93 -12.21 3.50
N LYS A 192 2.93 -11.52 4.05
CA LYS A 192 2.87 -10.96 5.41
C LYS A 192 1.74 -9.96 5.57
N LEU A 193 1.70 -8.93 4.71
CA LEU A 193 0.64 -7.91 4.75
C LEU A 193 -0.74 -8.52 4.53
N ASP A 194 -0.90 -9.36 3.51
CA ASP A 194 -2.17 -10.00 3.17
C ASP A 194 -2.67 -10.90 4.33
N SER A 195 -1.77 -11.58 5.03
CA SER A 195 -2.10 -12.36 6.24
C SER A 195 -2.63 -11.46 7.36
N HIS A 196 -2.01 -10.30 7.59
CA HIS A 196 -2.51 -9.36 8.58
C HIS A 196 -3.87 -8.76 8.17
N LEU A 197 -4.10 -8.50 6.88
CA LEU A 197 -5.39 -8.09 6.34
C LEU A 197 -6.47 -9.16 6.54
N LEU A 198 -6.14 -10.44 6.29
CA LEU A 198 -7.05 -11.54 6.62
C LEU A 198 -7.44 -11.53 8.09
N ARG A 199 -6.46 -11.48 9.00
CA ARG A 199 -6.73 -11.47 10.44
C ARG A 199 -7.61 -10.30 10.86
N LEU A 200 -7.33 -9.10 10.35
CA LEU A 200 -8.17 -7.93 10.58
C LEU A 200 -9.60 -8.16 10.06
N SER A 201 -9.74 -8.79 8.89
CA SER A 201 -11.05 -9.13 8.31
C SER A 201 -11.84 -10.05 9.21
N LEU A 202 -11.24 -11.17 9.63
CA LEU A 202 -11.89 -12.19 10.44
C LEU A 202 -12.28 -11.63 11.81
N SER A 203 -11.40 -10.84 12.42
CA SER A 203 -11.68 -10.15 13.69
C SER A 203 -12.85 -9.19 13.57
N ASN A 204 -12.88 -8.36 12.52
CA ASN A 204 -13.99 -7.43 12.29
C ASN A 204 -15.30 -8.15 11.96
N ALA A 205 -15.25 -9.18 11.12
CA ALA A 205 -16.42 -10.00 10.79
C ALA A 205 -17.00 -10.67 12.05
N TYR A 206 -16.13 -11.24 12.90
CA TYR A 206 -16.55 -11.90 14.12
C TYR A 206 -17.21 -10.95 15.13
N LYS A 207 -16.77 -9.69 15.23
CA LYS A 207 -17.42 -8.67 16.08
C LYS A 207 -18.89 -8.45 15.72
N GLY A 208 -19.27 -8.64 14.45
CA GLY A 208 -20.65 -8.54 13.98
C GLY A 208 -21.46 -9.84 14.11
N MET A 209 -20.83 -10.96 14.49
CA MET A 209 -21.49 -12.26 14.59
C MET A 209 -22.09 -12.52 15.98
N ARG A 210 -23.12 -13.36 16.04
CA ARG A 210 -23.62 -13.91 17.30
C ARG A 210 -22.53 -14.76 17.95
N LYS A 211 -22.30 -14.54 19.25
CA LYS A 211 -21.34 -15.35 20.04
C LYS A 211 -21.75 -16.82 19.99
N LEU A 212 -20.83 -17.68 19.57
CA LEU A 212 -21.00 -19.13 19.50
C LEU A 212 -20.16 -19.83 20.57
N PRO A 213 -20.53 -21.06 20.97
CA PRO A 213 -19.67 -21.92 21.81
C PRO A 213 -18.28 -22.10 21.17
N GLY A 214 -17.21 -21.97 21.94
CA GLY A 214 -15.82 -21.98 21.43
C GLY A 214 -15.32 -20.62 20.91
N GLY A 215 -16.19 -19.61 20.80
CA GLY A 215 -15.80 -18.24 20.50
C GLY A 215 -15.11 -18.05 19.15
N PHE A 216 -14.22 -17.06 19.07
CA PHE A 216 -13.42 -16.79 17.87
C PHE A 216 -12.49 -17.95 17.53
N GLN A 217 -11.87 -18.57 18.54
CA GLN A 217 -10.96 -19.70 18.36
C GLN A 217 -11.64 -20.89 17.66
N GLY A 218 -12.82 -21.31 18.14
CA GLY A 218 -13.55 -22.42 17.52
C GLY A 218 -13.93 -22.12 16.06
N LYS A 219 -14.22 -20.86 15.73
CA LYS A 219 -14.46 -20.42 14.35
C LYS A 219 -13.22 -20.50 13.48
N ILE A 220 -12.05 -20.10 13.99
CA ILE A 220 -10.77 -20.25 13.30
C ILE A 220 -10.44 -21.73 13.07
N GLU A 221 -10.68 -22.61 14.05
CA GLU A 221 -10.44 -24.06 13.88
C GLU A 221 -11.32 -24.67 12.77
N VAL A 222 -12.60 -24.32 12.72
CA VAL A 222 -13.50 -24.76 11.63
C VAL A 222 -13.02 -24.24 10.27
N LEU A 223 -12.64 -22.95 10.20
CA LEU A 223 -12.11 -22.32 9.00
C LEU A 223 -10.87 -23.05 8.49
N LEU A 224 -9.86 -23.26 9.34
CA LEU A 224 -8.60 -23.91 8.97
C LEU A 224 -8.80 -25.39 8.60
N ASN A 225 -9.83 -26.05 9.14
CA ASN A 225 -10.15 -27.43 8.76
C ASN A 225 -10.87 -27.55 7.42
N ALA A 226 -11.68 -26.55 7.06
CA ALA A 226 -12.35 -26.50 5.77
C ALA A 226 -11.43 -26.00 4.64
N LEU A 227 -10.33 -25.32 4.97
CA LEU A 227 -9.34 -24.88 4.00
C LEU A 227 -8.49 -26.05 3.49
N SER A 228 -8.44 -26.18 2.18
CA SER A 228 -7.59 -27.13 1.47
C SER A 228 -6.48 -26.37 0.75
N ILE A 229 -5.44 -25.99 1.50
CA ILE A 229 -4.25 -25.31 0.97
C ILE A 229 -3.07 -26.28 1.07
N SER A 230 -2.35 -26.49 -0.03
CA SER A 230 -1.18 -27.38 -0.06
C SER A 230 -0.03 -26.80 0.75
N GLY A 231 0.70 -27.63 1.51
CA GLY A 231 1.82 -27.18 2.35
C GLY A 231 1.44 -26.28 3.54
N PHE A 232 0.16 -26.23 3.88
CA PHE A 232 -0.40 -25.30 4.86
C PHE A 232 -0.23 -25.80 6.30
N ASP A 233 0.58 -25.08 7.10
CA ASP A 233 0.73 -25.33 8.53
C ASP A 233 -0.43 -24.72 9.34
N LYS A 234 -1.43 -25.55 9.63
CA LYS A 234 -2.63 -25.14 10.37
C LYS A 234 -2.32 -24.57 11.75
N GLU A 235 -1.34 -25.10 12.47
CA GLU A 235 -1.03 -24.65 13.83
C GLU A 235 -0.32 -23.30 13.82
N ARG A 236 0.58 -23.08 12.86
CA ARG A 236 1.18 -21.76 12.64
C ARG A 236 0.13 -20.71 12.30
N TRP A 237 -0.77 -21.00 11.38
CA TRP A 237 -1.84 -20.09 10.99
C TRP A 237 -2.83 -19.84 12.12
N LYS A 238 -3.20 -20.86 12.89
CA LYS A 238 -4.03 -20.72 14.07
C LYS A 238 -3.39 -19.77 15.08
N ARG A 239 -2.10 -19.93 15.37
CA ARG A 239 -1.37 -19.05 16.28
C ARG A 239 -1.41 -17.60 15.79
N PHE A 240 -1.01 -17.38 14.54
CA PHE A 240 -0.98 -16.05 13.93
C PHE A 240 -2.36 -15.37 13.92
N LEU A 241 -3.41 -16.05 13.48
CA LEU A 241 -4.77 -15.49 13.43
C LEU A 241 -5.34 -15.15 14.81
N MET A 242 -4.82 -15.78 15.87
CA MET A 242 -5.20 -15.55 17.26
C MET A 242 -4.37 -14.46 17.95
N GLU A 243 -3.27 -14.00 17.35
CA GLU A 243 -2.46 -12.91 17.88
C GLU A 243 -3.25 -11.59 17.92
N ARG A 244 -2.98 -10.78 18.94
CA ARG A 244 -3.66 -9.48 19.15
C ARG A 244 -2.92 -8.29 18.58
N GLU A 245 -1.62 -8.43 18.34
CA GLU A 245 -0.78 -7.31 17.93
C GLU A 245 -1.01 -6.98 16.46
N GLU A 246 -1.41 -5.74 16.16
CA GLU A 246 -1.61 -5.28 14.79
C GLU A 246 -0.29 -4.82 14.17
N ALA A 247 -0.09 -5.16 12.89
CA ALA A 247 1.07 -4.71 12.14
C ALA A 247 1.17 -3.18 12.17
N ALA A 248 2.39 -2.65 12.37
CA ALA A 248 2.60 -1.23 12.60
C ALA A 248 1.98 -0.36 11.49
N ILE A 249 2.12 -0.78 10.23
CA ILE A 249 1.55 -0.07 9.07
C ILE A 249 0.03 0.03 9.13
N ILE A 250 -0.68 -1.03 9.53
CA ILE A 250 -2.15 -1.04 9.62
C ILE A 250 -2.60 -0.14 10.79
N ARG A 251 -1.91 -0.22 11.92
CA ARG A 251 -2.17 0.62 13.10
C ARG A 251 -1.97 2.10 12.79
N GLU A 252 -0.86 2.48 12.17
CA GLU A 252 -0.59 3.87 11.79
C GLU A 252 -1.56 4.36 10.71
N ALA A 253 -1.91 3.53 9.72
CA ALA A 253 -2.89 3.89 8.71
C ALA A 253 -4.26 4.24 9.31
N SER A 254 -4.62 3.63 10.44
CA SER A 254 -5.88 3.89 11.16
C SER A 254 -5.79 5.06 12.16
N GLY A 255 -4.59 5.59 12.43
CA GLY A 255 -4.38 6.62 13.45
C GLY A 255 -4.94 8.00 13.07
N THR A 256 -5.37 8.80 14.04
CA THR A 256 -6.02 10.11 13.80
C THR A 256 -5.33 11.24 14.54
N VAL A 257 -4.00 11.21 14.60
CA VAL A 257 -3.26 12.26 15.31
C VAL A 257 -3.32 13.55 14.50
N THR A 258 -3.18 14.69 15.18
CA THR A 258 -3.22 16.00 14.51
C THR A 258 -1.96 16.24 13.67
N VAL A 259 -2.04 17.18 12.73
CA VAL A 259 -0.94 17.58 11.82
C VAL A 259 0.37 17.92 12.54
N ASN A 260 0.28 18.42 13.78
CA ASN A 260 1.44 18.80 14.59
C ASN A 260 2.06 17.64 15.36
N HIS A 261 1.43 16.46 15.36
CA HIS A 261 1.92 15.31 16.09
C HIS A 261 3.11 14.66 15.34
N PRO A 262 4.19 14.23 16.03
CA PRO A 262 5.39 13.66 15.40
C PRO A 262 5.15 12.40 14.56
N ARG A 263 4.02 11.71 14.79
CA ARG A 263 3.64 10.50 14.03
C ARG A 263 2.78 10.77 12.80
N HIS A 264 2.34 12.01 12.56
CA HIS A 264 1.37 12.24 11.49
C HIS A 264 1.90 11.82 10.11
N HIS A 265 3.17 12.08 9.80
CA HIS A 265 3.72 11.71 8.49
C HIS A 265 3.79 10.19 8.31
N ILE A 266 4.13 9.40 9.33
CA ILE A 266 4.12 7.93 9.23
C ILE A 266 2.70 7.37 9.05
N GLN A 267 1.67 8.05 9.56
CA GLN A 267 0.28 7.69 9.26
C GLN A 267 -0.07 7.91 7.80
N VAL A 268 0.39 9.02 7.20
CA VAL A 268 0.22 9.31 5.76
C VAL A 268 0.96 8.29 4.89
N ILE A 269 2.22 7.99 5.23
CA ILE A 269 3.02 6.96 4.54
C ILE A 269 2.30 5.61 4.60
N SER A 270 1.80 5.23 5.76
CA SER A 270 1.14 3.93 5.94
C SER A 270 -0.13 3.79 5.10
N ARG A 271 -0.95 4.84 5.04
CA ARG A 271 -2.13 4.84 4.15
C ARG A 271 -1.74 4.80 2.69
N GLY A 272 -0.72 5.58 2.29
CA GLY A 272 -0.16 5.53 0.95
C GLY A 272 0.27 4.13 0.55
N ALA A 273 1.02 3.45 1.42
CA ALA A 273 1.47 2.08 1.20
C ALA A 273 0.32 1.06 1.09
N LEU A 274 -0.71 1.16 1.95
CA LEU A 274 -1.87 0.25 1.88
C LEU A 274 -2.71 0.49 0.61
N LEU A 275 -2.92 1.75 0.22
CA LEU A 275 -3.59 2.06 -1.05
C LEU A 275 -2.75 1.60 -2.24
N LEU A 276 -1.42 1.74 -2.19
CA LEU A 276 -0.52 1.26 -3.23
C LEU A 276 -0.54 -0.27 -3.34
N ARG A 277 -0.61 -1.01 -2.23
CA ARG A 277 -0.82 -2.46 -2.27
C ARG A 277 -2.09 -2.84 -3.04
N ILE A 278 -3.19 -2.11 -2.82
CA ILE A 278 -4.45 -2.30 -3.55
C ILE A 278 -4.28 -1.95 -5.02
N ALA A 279 -3.67 -0.80 -5.32
CA ALA A 279 -3.41 -0.34 -6.70
C ALA A 279 -2.55 -1.34 -7.49
N THR A 280 -1.48 -1.84 -6.87
CA THR A 280 -0.61 -2.88 -7.44
C THR A 280 -1.41 -4.15 -7.74
N GLY A 281 -2.22 -4.64 -6.79
CA GLY A 281 -3.06 -5.82 -7.00
C GLY A 281 -4.11 -5.63 -8.09
N ALA A 282 -4.71 -4.44 -8.17
CA ALA A 282 -5.67 -4.08 -9.22
C ALA A 282 -5.01 -4.07 -10.61
N CYS A 283 -3.81 -3.50 -10.71
CA CYS A 283 -3.03 -3.49 -11.94
C CYS A 283 -2.59 -4.91 -12.35
N ALA A 284 -2.08 -5.71 -11.42
CA ALA A 284 -1.74 -7.11 -11.63
C ALA A 284 -2.92 -7.92 -12.18
N ARG A 285 -4.10 -7.76 -11.58
CA ARG A 285 -5.34 -8.37 -12.05
C ARG A 285 -5.68 -7.91 -13.47
N LEU A 286 -5.64 -6.61 -13.74
CA LEU A 286 -5.91 -6.08 -15.08
C LEU A 286 -4.98 -6.65 -16.15
N LEU A 287 -3.68 -6.76 -15.84
CA LEU A 287 -2.69 -7.38 -16.74
C LEU A 287 -3.04 -8.84 -17.01
N ARG A 288 -3.33 -9.61 -15.96
CA ARG A 288 -3.73 -11.01 -16.04
C ARG A 288 -5.02 -11.22 -16.86
N ASP A 289 -6.03 -10.40 -16.62
CA ASP A 289 -7.31 -10.44 -17.34
C ASP A 289 -7.15 -10.09 -18.83
N CYS A 290 -6.11 -9.33 -19.18
CA CYS A 290 -5.75 -8.99 -20.55
C CYS A 290 -4.69 -9.93 -21.16
N GLU A 291 -4.26 -10.97 -20.45
CA GLU A 291 -3.19 -11.88 -20.86
C GLU A 291 -1.87 -11.15 -21.20
N ILE A 292 -1.60 -10.02 -20.52
CA ILE A 292 -0.36 -9.25 -20.66
C ILE A 292 0.66 -9.76 -19.63
N ASP A 293 1.78 -10.24 -20.13
CA ASP A 293 2.92 -10.69 -19.33
C ASP A 293 4.12 -9.72 -19.38
N ARG A 294 5.22 -10.11 -18.71
CA ARG A 294 6.49 -9.37 -18.68
C ARG A 294 7.00 -8.92 -20.05
N THR A 295 6.89 -9.80 -21.04
CA THR A 295 7.53 -9.63 -22.35
C THR A 295 6.83 -8.52 -23.13
N HIS A 296 5.52 -8.40 -22.96
CA HIS A 296 4.72 -7.33 -23.56
C HIS A 296 5.12 -5.93 -23.04
N LEU A 297 5.62 -5.85 -21.81
CA LEU A 297 5.95 -4.60 -21.13
C LEU A 297 7.46 -4.37 -20.94
N GLU A 298 8.30 -5.21 -21.57
CA GLU A 298 9.76 -5.15 -21.52
C GLU A 298 10.30 -3.77 -21.93
N PHE A 299 9.67 -3.13 -22.92
CA PHE A 299 10.01 -1.78 -23.37
C PHE A 299 9.88 -0.71 -22.29
N TRP A 300 9.14 -0.99 -21.21
CA TRP A 300 8.87 -0.03 -20.14
C TRP A 300 9.59 -0.41 -18.84
N TRP A 301 9.41 -1.64 -18.34
CA TRP A 301 9.96 -1.98 -17.02
C TRP A 301 11.49 -2.14 -17.05
N ARG A 302 12.08 -2.60 -18.17
CA ARG A 302 13.53 -2.76 -18.29
C ARG A 302 14.27 -1.41 -18.19
N PRO A 303 13.99 -0.41 -19.06
CA PRO A 303 14.67 0.88 -18.96
C PRO A 303 14.36 1.60 -17.65
N LEU A 304 13.16 1.42 -17.09
CA LEU A 304 12.82 1.99 -15.79
C LEU A 304 13.76 1.52 -14.68
N GLY A 305 14.08 0.23 -14.59
CA GLY A 305 15.00 -0.24 -13.55
C GLY A 305 16.45 0.19 -13.79
N GLU A 306 16.88 0.33 -15.05
CA GLU A 306 18.18 0.94 -15.38
C GLU A 306 18.24 2.40 -14.94
N GLU A 307 17.22 3.20 -15.26
CA GLU A 307 17.11 4.62 -14.86
C GLU A 307 17.07 4.81 -13.34
N ARG A 308 16.48 3.85 -12.62
CA ARG A 308 16.39 3.86 -11.16
C ARG A 308 17.64 3.27 -10.49
N GLY A 309 18.55 2.68 -11.25
CA GLY A 309 19.78 2.08 -10.73
C GLY A 309 19.59 0.73 -10.04
N PHE A 310 18.49 0.02 -10.32
CA PHE A 310 18.22 -1.31 -9.76
C PHE A 310 19.10 -2.38 -10.38
N TRP A 311 19.51 -2.19 -11.62
CA TRP A 311 20.44 -3.04 -12.35
C TRP A 311 21.20 -2.23 -13.40
N THR A 312 22.32 -2.76 -13.88
CA THR A 312 23.01 -2.22 -15.07
C THR A 312 22.37 -2.77 -16.36
N PRO A 313 22.55 -2.11 -17.51
CA PRO A 313 22.04 -2.61 -18.78
C PRO A 313 22.46 -4.06 -19.06
N GLY A 314 21.48 -4.93 -19.34
CA GLY A 314 21.68 -6.37 -19.56
C GLY A 314 21.92 -7.22 -18.32
N ALA A 315 21.75 -6.65 -17.12
CA ALA A 315 21.86 -7.33 -15.83
C ALA A 315 20.53 -7.34 -15.06
N GLU A 316 19.40 -7.23 -15.76
CA GLU A 316 18.09 -7.38 -15.14
C GLU A 316 17.94 -8.77 -14.49
N PRO A 317 17.22 -8.88 -13.36
CA PRO A 317 17.02 -10.16 -12.70
C PRO A 317 16.02 -11.03 -13.47
N ASP A 318 16.21 -12.36 -13.38
CA ASP A 318 15.27 -13.34 -13.95
C ASP A 318 13.88 -13.22 -13.30
N TYR A 319 13.82 -12.92 -12.00
CA TYR A 319 12.59 -12.64 -11.28
C TYR A 319 12.66 -11.27 -10.63
N LEU A 320 11.67 -10.40 -10.87
CA LEU A 320 11.65 -9.07 -10.25
C LEU A 320 11.52 -9.13 -8.71
N THR A 321 11.08 -10.26 -8.15
CA THR A 321 11.12 -10.51 -6.70
C THR A 321 12.54 -10.53 -6.15
N ASP A 322 13.56 -10.80 -6.98
CA ASP A 322 14.96 -10.80 -6.56
C ASP A 322 15.48 -9.40 -6.21
N LEU A 323 14.74 -8.33 -6.61
CA LEU A 323 15.00 -6.96 -6.13
C LEU A 323 14.86 -6.84 -4.60
N TRP A 324 14.19 -7.80 -3.95
CA TRP A 324 14.14 -7.91 -2.49
C TRP A 324 15.50 -8.26 -1.89
N LEU A 325 16.41 -8.92 -2.61
CA LEU A 325 17.69 -9.36 -2.05
C LEU A 325 18.54 -8.18 -1.56
N ASP A 326 18.52 -7.05 -2.28
CA ASP A 326 19.20 -5.82 -1.87
C ASP A 326 18.59 -5.26 -0.58
N VAL A 327 17.26 -5.26 -0.48
CA VAL A 327 16.53 -4.79 0.70
C VAL A 327 16.78 -5.70 1.89
N LYS A 328 16.71 -7.01 1.68
CA LYS A 328 16.98 -8.02 2.69
C LYS A 328 18.39 -7.88 3.24
N GLY A 329 19.39 -7.66 2.39
CA GLY A 329 20.76 -7.40 2.85
C GLY A 329 20.84 -6.21 3.81
N VAL A 330 20.09 -5.14 3.53
CA VAL A 330 20.01 -3.96 4.39
C VAL A 330 19.24 -4.23 5.71
N LEU A 331 18.20 -5.06 5.66
CA LEU A 331 17.40 -5.41 6.84
C LEU A 331 18.05 -6.49 7.72
N ASP A 332 18.85 -7.41 7.18
CA ASP A 332 19.54 -8.44 7.98
C ASP A 332 20.66 -7.82 8.85
N ASP A 333 21.14 -6.62 8.49
CA ASP A 333 22.02 -5.77 9.31
C ASP A 333 21.26 -5.01 10.44
N GLU A 334 19.98 -5.33 10.67
CA GLU A 334 19.09 -4.70 11.67
C GLU A 334 19.56 -4.72 13.14
N PRO A 335 20.33 -5.71 13.64
CA PRO A 335 20.79 -5.70 15.04
C PRO A 335 21.57 -4.43 15.45
N GLY A 336 22.04 -3.62 14.49
CA GLY A 336 22.68 -2.34 14.77
C GLY A 336 21.75 -1.11 14.75
N TRP A 337 20.49 -1.22 14.31
CA TRP A 337 19.62 -0.06 14.04
C TRP A 337 19.15 0.69 15.28
N GLU A 338 18.98 -0.03 16.39
CA GLU A 338 18.65 0.56 17.68
C GLU A 338 19.89 0.91 18.51
N ASP A 339 21.04 0.29 18.21
CA ASP A 339 22.27 0.30 19.04
C ASP A 339 23.28 1.39 18.64
N THR A 340 22.98 2.20 17.61
CA THR A 340 23.76 3.41 17.37
C THR A 340 23.37 4.47 18.40
N ASN A 341 24.34 4.97 19.16
CA ASN A 341 24.31 6.19 19.99
C ASN A 341 23.84 7.48 19.23
N SER A 342 23.24 7.36 18.05
CA SER A 342 22.61 8.42 17.27
C SER A 342 21.33 8.91 17.96
N SER A 343 21.52 9.84 18.88
CA SER A 343 20.45 10.66 19.46
C SER A 343 19.77 11.59 18.44
N SER A 344 20.27 11.66 17.20
CA SER A 344 19.83 12.60 16.16
C SER A 344 19.71 11.96 14.76
N PHE A 345 18.79 12.48 13.93
CA PHE A 345 18.66 12.07 12.52
C PHE A 345 19.92 12.30 11.68
N PRO A 346 20.67 13.42 11.83
CA PRO A 346 21.93 13.60 11.10
C PRO A 346 22.94 12.48 11.34
N ASP A 347 23.10 12.03 12.58
CA ASP A 347 24.04 10.97 12.92
C ASP A 347 23.55 9.61 12.40
N TRP A 348 22.24 9.36 12.53
CA TRP A 348 21.59 8.15 12.01
C TRP A 348 21.72 8.02 10.48
N TRP A 349 21.58 9.13 9.74
CA TRP A 349 21.73 9.09 8.28
C TRP A 349 23.19 8.98 7.84
N LYS A 350 24.10 9.73 8.46
CA LYS A 350 25.52 9.68 8.10
C LYS A 350 26.18 8.33 8.36
N SER A 351 25.68 7.56 9.32
CA SER A 351 26.21 6.23 9.60
C SER A 351 25.81 5.20 8.54
N ARG A 352 24.76 5.46 7.75
CA ARG A 352 24.16 4.46 6.84
C ARG A 352 23.69 5.02 5.49
N PRO A 353 24.54 5.77 4.75
CA PRO A 353 24.17 6.44 3.52
C PRO A 353 23.68 5.50 2.41
N LYS A 354 24.16 4.25 2.36
CA LYS A 354 23.83 3.32 1.27
C LYS A 354 22.53 2.59 1.55
N GLU A 355 22.33 2.24 2.81
CA GLU A 355 21.17 1.53 3.32
C GLU A 355 19.90 2.35 3.10
N PHE A 356 19.86 3.63 3.49
CA PHE A 356 18.64 4.41 3.23
C PHE A 356 18.47 4.81 1.77
N ALA A 357 19.53 4.78 0.94
CA ALA A 357 19.35 4.92 -0.50
C ALA A 357 18.51 3.75 -1.05
N VAL A 358 18.88 2.51 -0.72
CA VAL A 358 18.13 1.30 -1.09
C VAL A 358 16.71 1.33 -0.50
N LEU A 359 16.55 1.71 0.77
CA LEU A 359 15.24 1.74 1.42
C LEU A 359 14.33 2.89 0.93
N GLY A 360 14.88 3.85 0.18
CA GLY A 360 14.13 4.87 -0.54
C GLY A 360 13.61 4.41 -1.91
N GLU A 361 14.02 3.22 -2.39
CA GLU A 361 13.69 2.70 -3.73
C GLU A 361 12.38 1.89 -3.74
N CYS A 362 11.30 2.48 -3.24
CA CYS A 362 9.99 1.80 -3.15
C CYS A 362 9.42 1.39 -4.52
N GLU A 363 9.87 1.93 -5.66
CA GLU A 363 9.47 1.45 -6.98
C GLU A 363 9.79 -0.05 -7.18
N ARG A 364 10.76 -0.61 -6.45
CA ARG A 364 11.02 -2.06 -6.41
C ARG A 364 9.77 -2.85 -6.02
N ILE A 365 9.02 -2.34 -5.02
CA ILE A 365 7.77 -2.95 -4.54
C ILE A 365 6.71 -2.98 -5.64
N GLY A 366 6.60 -1.89 -6.39
CA GLY A 366 5.72 -1.82 -7.55
C GLY A 366 6.10 -2.84 -8.62
N LEU A 367 7.38 -2.91 -8.98
CA LEU A 367 7.87 -3.81 -10.02
C LEU A 367 7.62 -5.28 -9.70
N TRP A 368 8.02 -5.78 -8.53
CA TRP A 368 7.74 -7.17 -8.20
C TRP A 368 6.25 -7.41 -8.02
N GLY A 369 5.53 -6.47 -7.42
CA GLY A 369 4.12 -6.64 -7.09
C GLY A 369 3.19 -6.69 -8.30
N LEU A 370 3.57 -6.09 -9.44
CA LEU A 370 2.79 -6.10 -10.68
C LEU A 370 2.75 -7.45 -11.40
N GLU A 371 3.48 -8.44 -10.90
CA GLU A 371 3.58 -9.76 -11.52
C GLU A 371 4.20 -9.78 -12.92
N LEU A 372 5.02 -8.77 -13.19
CA LEU A 372 5.87 -8.73 -14.37
C LEU A 372 7.01 -9.74 -14.22
#